data_AF-A0A1V4XS12-F1
#
_entry.id   AF-A0A1V4XS12-F1
#
_cell.length_a   1.000
_cell.length_b   1.000
_cell.length_c   1.000
_cell.angle_alpha   90.00
_cell.angle_beta   90.00
_cell.angle_gamma   90.00
#
_symmetry.space_group_name_H-M   'P 1'
#
loop_
_entity.id
_entity.type
_entity.pdbx_description
1 polymer ?
#
loop_
_entity_poly.entity_id
_entity_poly.type
_entity_poly.pdbx_seq_one_letter_code
_entity_poly.pdbx_strand_id
1 'polypeptide(L)'
;MRRAKWPKYSVLFIVLGVTLLTAQMVRSAYHHMGEIDSGIFLTVYPEKAGTKLDNCNLCHSGGSYTQGTKTVTLGSCQWCHYKYGYDASGNIDDTLNAYGLAYKQAGRSTAGVIAIETQDSDGDGYTNKVEIAANRYPGDAADDPTKVPAPYKVYTRAQLEKMPQHTQFMLMNTHKSADFYAEYTGVSLERLLKKMMLPAATGIKVYSPDGWAQYHPLNPDPDPLFYHVIGDYPSASFFYDPQADTALNGNGWCEYSAPSAAGRINGQPIYNPQGLKTLLAIKRDGQYLTPGVLTPANKLDGEGPFRVVPPQKIPGPPDQKSTSAVQSVVWPFDASADHNAGYSSRTVTIIKVEPLPAGTTDVDTLEAGWKYVDEGKILVYGAIDPVPTIKEKLTGLSTTIWHSNRSAFAHWGYRSALATRVNLVEKWVMLGWYSKAYNDLKGHVLIRTDGCTAGGAADRDDWVADCEFQKQLYWSINEVLVLLDIVN
;
A
#
# COMPACT_ATOMS: atom_id res chain seq x y z
N MET A 1 20.92 20.81 -52.78
CA MET A 1 21.21 21.31 -51.41
C MET A 1 20.32 22.51 -51.09
N ARG A 2 19.22 22.30 -50.35
CA ARG A 2 18.49 23.34 -49.62
C ARG A 2 17.99 22.70 -48.33
N ARG A 3 18.47 23.19 -47.18
CA ARG A 3 18.12 22.71 -45.84
C ARG A 3 16.64 23.02 -45.57
N ALA A 4 15.82 21.99 -45.35
CA ALA A 4 14.46 22.15 -44.88
C ALA A 4 14.48 22.66 -43.42
N LYS A 5 13.94 23.86 -43.20
CA LYS A 5 13.77 24.45 -41.87
C LYS A 5 12.57 23.77 -41.20
N TRP A 6 12.81 23.10 -40.08
CA TRP A 6 11.74 22.62 -39.20
C TRP A 6 11.13 23.81 -38.42
N PRO A 7 9.80 23.85 -38.20
CA PRO A 7 9.15 24.98 -37.55
C PRO A 7 9.46 24.98 -36.04
N LYS A 8 9.76 26.17 -35.50
CA LYS A 8 10.12 26.43 -34.09
C LYS A 8 8.97 26.24 -33.09
N TYR A 9 7.88 25.55 -33.47
CA TYR A 9 6.70 25.35 -32.63
C TYR A 9 6.55 23.91 -32.12
N SER A 10 7.43 22.98 -32.52
CA SER A 10 7.41 21.58 -32.03
C SER A 10 8.13 21.38 -30.68
N VAL A 11 8.93 22.35 -30.22
CA VAL A 11 9.67 22.23 -28.95
C VAL A 11 8.79 22.59 -27.74
N LEU A 12 7.80 23.47 -27.90
CA LEU A 12 6.95 23.91 -26.79
C LEU A 12 5.93 22.84 -26.36
N PHE A 13 5.48 21.98 -27.26
CA PHE A 13 4.60 20.85 -26.93
C PHE A 13 5.35 19.62 -26.38
N ILE A 14 6.66 19.52 -26.63
CA ILE A 14 7.49 18.46 -26.03
C ILE A 14 7.85 18.81 -24.58
N VAL A 15 8.01 20.09 -24.25
CA VAL A 15 8.24 20.54 -22.85
C VAL A 15 6.97 20.41 -21.98
N LEU A 16 5.77 20.54 -22.57
CA LEU A 16 4.50 20.34 -21.84
C LEU A 16 4.05 18.86 -21.80
N GLY A 17 4.54 18.03 -22.73
CA GLY A 17 4.23 16.60 -22.78
C GLY A 17 5.19 15.71 -21.99
N VAL A 18 6.41 16.18 -21.73
CA VAL A 18 7.43 15.46 -20.94
C VAL A 18 7.29 15.72 -19.43
N THR A 19 6.59 16.78 -19.00
CA THR A 19 6.20 16.97 -17.58
C THR A 19 5.06 16.05 -17.14
N LEU A 20 4.38 15.36 -18.08
CA LEU A 20 3.40 14.31 -17.82
C LEU A 20 4.05 12.90 -17.76
N LEU A 21 5.36 12.79 -17.98
CA LEU A 21 6.16 11.58 -17.74
C LEU A 21 6.61 11.54 -16.28
N THR A 22 5.88 10.78 -15.47
CA THR A 22 6.41 9.65 -14.69
C THR A 22 5.21 9.10 -13.92
N ALA A 23 4.88 7.85 -14.18
CA ALA A 23 3.92 7.11 -13.38
C ALA A 23 4.30 7.30 -11.91
N GLN A 24 3.39 7.88 -11.13
CA GLN A 24 3.59 8.17 -9.72
C GLN A 24 3.53 6.86 -8.95
N MET A 25 4.66 6.16 -8.92
CA MET A 25 4.96 5.12 -7.95
C MET A 25 4.93 5.77 -6.56
N VAL A 26 4.04 5.30 -5.70
CA VAL A 26 3.99 5.54 -4.25
C VAL A 26 4.49 6.94 -3.83
N ARG A 27 3.74 7.99 -4.17
CA ARG A 27 4.01 9.33 -3.65
C ARG A 27 3.51 9.40 -2.20
N SER A 28 4.43 9.36 -1.24
CA SER A 28 4.17 9.48 0.19
C SER A 28 4.37 10.90 0.74
N ALA A 29 4.51 11.93 -0.12
CA ALA A 29 4.57 13.31 0.36
C ALA A 29 3.21 13.73 0.91
N TYR A 30 3.03 13.51 2.21
CA TYR A 30 1.96 14.03 3.04
C TYR A 30 2.59 14.98 4.04
N HIS A 31 2.29 16.26 3.90
CA HIS A 31 2.75 17.30 4.82
C HIS A 31 1.55 17.77 5.63
N HIS A 32 1.68 17.75 6.95
CA HIS A 32 0.72 18.44 7.82
C HIS A 32 0.95 19.97 7.74
N MET A 33 -0.10 20.76 7.96
CA MET A 33 0.00 22.21 8.07
C MET A 33 1.02 22.59 9.17
N GLY A 34 2.13 23.21 8.79
CA GLY A 34 3.20 23.67 9.70
C GLY A 34 4.46 22.79 9.77
N GLU A 35 4.50 21.67 9.04
CA GLU A 35 5.71 20.85 8.91
C GLU A 35 6.78 21.58 8.07
N ILE A 36 8.03 21.64 8.56
CA ILE A 36 9.15 22.37 7.92
C ILE A 36 10.39 21.50 7.68
N ASP A 37 10.46 20.32 8.29
CA ASP A 37 11.68 19.51 8.36
C ASP A 37 11.98 18.82 7.03
N SER A 38 10.95 18.37 6.32
CA SER A 38 11.00 17.86 4.95
C SER A 38 11.52 18.96 4.01
N GLY A 39 11.05 20.19 4.17
CA GLY A 39 11.57 21.34 3.44
C GLY A 39 13.06 21.57 3.68
N ILE A 40 13.52 21.47 4.94
CA ILE A 40 14.94 21.58 5.29
C ILE A 40 15.74 20.41 4.70
N PHE A 41 15.25 19.18 4.82
CA PHE A 41 15.87 17.98 4.26
C PHE A 41 16.06 18.10 2.74
N LEU A 42 15.02 18.54 2.02
CA LEU A 42 15.08 18.75 0.57
C LEU A 42 16.02 19.88 0.14
N THR A 43 16.45 20.78 1.05
CA THR A 43 17.53 21.72 0.72
C THR A 43 18.89 21.05 0.57
N VAL A 44 19.10 19.93 1.28
CA VAL A 44 20.33 19.11 1.19
C VAL A 44 20.18 18.04 0.11
N TYR A 45 19.00 17.42 0.03
CA TYR A 45 18.68 16.30 -0.86
C TYR A 45 17.50 16.63 -1.80
N PRO A 46 17.64 17.62 -2.70
CA PRO A 46 16.53 18.06 -3.57
C PRO A 46 16.00 16.98 -4.50
N GLU A 47 16.81 15.99 -4.85
CA GLU A 47 16.44 14.83 -5.66
C GLU A 47 15.52 13.84 -4.93
N LYS A 48 15.34 14.00 -3.62
CA LYS A 48 14.43 13.17 -2.81
C LYS A 48 13.01 13.70 -2.74
N ALA A 49 12.73 14.84 -3.37
CA ALA A 49 11.39 15.40 -3.45
C ALA A 49 10.40 14.39 -4.06
N GLY A 50 9.26 14.19 -3.39
CA GLY A 50 8.22 13.25 -3.78
C GLY A 50 8.56 11.76 -3.57
N THR A 51 9.70 11.44 -2.97
CA THR A 51 10.04 10.06 -2.54
C THR A 51 9.43 9.74 -1.18
N LYS A 52 9.61 8.51 -0.69
CA LYS A 52 9.17 8.12 0.67
C LYS A 52 9.89 8.86 1.81
N LEU A 53 11.00 9.53 1.52
CA LEU A 53 11.74 10.34 2.51
C LEU A 53 11.24 11.78 2.61
N ASP A 54 10.34 12.19 1.71
CA ASP A 54 9.76 13.53 1.68
C ASP A 54 8.46 13.58 2.49
N ASN A 55 8.51 13.21 3.76
CA ASN A 55 7.39 13.26 4.69
C ASN A 55 7.86 13.15 6.16
N CYS A 56 6.89 13.25 7.08
CA CYS A 56 7.12 13.13 8.52
C CYS A 56 7.85 11.84 8.93
N ASN A 57 7.73 10.74 8.18
CA ASN A 57 8.26 9.42 8.57
C ASN A 57 9.77 9.36 8.49
N LEU A 58 10.39 10.31 7.79
CA LEU A 58 11.83 10.50 7.85
C LEU A 58 12.30 10.72 9.29
N CYS A 59 11.59 11.55 10.06
CA CYS A 59 11.97 11.92 11.43
C CYS A 59 11.09 11.29 12.52
N HIS A 60 9.91 10.77 12.17
CA HIS A 60 8.92 10.27 13.11
C HIS A 60 8.62 8.79 12.90
N SER A 61 8.34 8.08 13.99
CA SER A 61 7.91 6.69 13.96
C SER A 61 6.45 6.54 14.34
N GLY A 62 5.83 5.45 13.87
CA GLY A 62 4.61 4.95 14.47
C GLY A 62 4.87 4.38 15.86
N GLY A 63 3.81 4.01 16.56
CA GLY A 63 3.93 3.42 17.89
C GLY A 63 2.76 2.52 18.24
N SER A 64 2.80 1.93 19.42
CA SER A 64 1.70 1.12 19.91
C SER A 64 1.35 1.44 21.35
N TYR A 65 0.08 1.27 21.70
CA TYR A 65 -0.41 1.39 23.06
C TYR A 65 -1.36 0.25 23.38
N THR A 66 -1.46 -0.09 24.66
CA THR A 66 -2.40 -1.12 25.13
C THR A 66 -3.73 -0.48 25.47
N GLN A 67 -4.81 -0.96 24.84
CA GLN A 67 -6.18 -0.62 25.19
C GLN A 67 -6.89 -1.86 25.72
N GLY A 68 -6.91 -2.01 27.05
CA GLY A 68 -7.42 -3.24 27.68
C GLY A 68 -6.49 -4.42 27.41
N THR A 69 -6.98 -5.46 26.72
CA THR A 69 -6.19 -6.62 26.30
C THR A 69 -5.68 -6.54 24.86
N LYS A 70 -5.98 -5.45 24.14
CA LYS A 70 -5.62 -5.28 22.74
C LYS A 70 -4.45 -4.31 22.60
N THR A 71 -3.45 -4.71 21.82
CA THR A 71 -2.42 -3.79 21.32
C THR A 71 -2.96 -3.05 20.11
N VAL A 72 -2.94 -1.73 20.16
CA VAL A 72 -3.29 -0.86 19.04
C VAL A 72 -2.00 -0.28 18.49
N THR A 73 -1.76 -0.46 17.19
CA THR A 73 -0.60 0.11 16.48
C THR A 73 -1.06 1.28 15.63
N LEU A 74 -0.30 2.38 15.66
CA LEU A 74 -0.58 3.63 14.98
C LEU A 74 0.58 4.00 14.05
N GLY A 75 0.28 4.68 12.94
CA GLY A 75 1.28 5.28 12.07
C GLY A 75 1.92 6.49 12.71
N SER A 76 2.93 7.06 12.07
CA SER A 76 3.64 8.24 12.58
C SER A 76 2.70 9.42 12.81
N CYS A 77 1.79 9.71 11.88
CA CYS A 77 0.82 10.81 12.05
C CYS A 77 -0.16 10.53 13.19
N GLN A 78 -0.78 9.34 13.23
CA GLN A 78 -1.71 9.02 14.33
C GLN A 78 -0.98 8.95 15.68
N TRP A 79 0.24 8.42 15.71
CA TRP A 79 1.07 8.36 16.91
C TRP A 79 1.47 9.76 17.38
N CYS A 80 1.83 10.65 16.45
CA CYS A 80 2.06 12.06 16.74
C CYS A 80 0.83 12.71 17.36
N HIS A 81 -0.35 12.57 16.76
CA HIS A 81 -1.58 13.09 17.35
C HIS A 81 -1.94 12.44 18.69
N TYR A 82 -1.57 11.18 18.91
CA TYR A 82 -1.79 10.47 20.16
C TYR A 82 -0.85 10.95 21.29
N LYS A 83 0.43 11.18 20.99
CA LYS A 83 1.45 11.57 21.98
C LYS A 83 1.63 13.07 22.14
N TYR A 84 1.58 13.82 21.05
CA TYR A 84 1.79 15.27 21.00
C TYR A 84 0.49 16.07 21.09
N GLY A 85 -0.63 15.49 20.62
CA GLY A 85 -1.94 16.16 20.61
C GLY A 85 -2.10 17.15 19.45
N TYR A 86 -3.35 17.42 19.06
CA TYR A 86 -3.67 18.44 18.05
C TYR A 86 -3.38 19.87 18.52
N ASP A 87 -3.38 20.07 19.83
CA ASP A 87 -3.09 21.33 20.50
C ASP A 87 -1.62 21.48 20.90
N ALA A 88 -0.76 20.54 20.47
CA ALA A 88 0.67 20.52 20.79
C ALA A 88 0.96 20.48 22.31
N SER A 89 0.06 19.90 23.11
CA SER A 89 0.19 19.82 24.57
C SER A 89 1.16 18.74 25.06
N GLY A 90 1.48 17.76 24.22
CA GLY A 90 2.34 16.62 24.54
C GLY A 90 3.81 16.83 24.23
N ASN A 91 4.61 15.76 24.39
CA ASN A 91 6.04 15.78 24.09
C ASN A 91 6.30 15.25 22.68
N ILE A 92 6.86 16.08 21.80
CA ILE A 92 7.16 15.68 20.42
C ILE A 92 8.26 14.60 20.36
N ASP A 93 9.13 14.52 21.37
CA ASP A 93 10.24 13.55 21.37
C ASP A 93 9.77 12.11 21.48
N ASP A 94 8.58 11.89 22.04
CA ASP A 94 7.94 10.57 22.13
C ASP A 94 7.48 10.05 20.75
N THR A 95 7.59 10.87 19.70
CA THR A 95 7.17 10.58 18.33
C THR A 95 8.35 10.43 17.36
N LEU A 96 9.54 10.85 17.77
CA LEU A 96 10.73 10.84 16.92
C LEU A 96 11.27 9.41 16.77
N ASN A 97 11.72 9.07 15.57
CA ASN A 97 12.57 7.91 15.34
C ASN A 97 14.04 8.26 15.67
N ALA A 98 14.95 7.31 15.50
CA ALA A 98 16.35 7.52 15.87
C ALA A 98 17.03 8.62 15.03
N TYR A 99 16.75 8.68 13.72
CA TYR A 99 17.23 9.75 12.83
C TYR A 99 16.68 11.13 13.22
N GLY A 100 15.38 11.23 13.48
CA GLY A 100 14.73 12.48 13.90
C GLY A 100 15.29 13.01 15.21
N LEU A 101 15.62 12.11 16.14
CA LEU A 101 16.30 12.48 17.38
C LEU A 101 17.72 13.00 17.11
N ALA A 102 18.50 12.31 16.29
CA ALA A 102 19.86 12.75 15.90
C ALA A 102 19.82 14.11 15.18
N TYR A 103 18.89 14.29 14.25
CA TYR A 103 18.66 15.54 13.52
C TYR A 103 18.27 16.69 14.45
N LYS A 104 17.37 16.43 15.41
CA LYS A 104 17.00 17.41 16.44
C LYS A 104 18.21 17.81 17.28
N GLN A 105 19.00 16.84 17.74
CA GLN A 105 20.21 17.08 18.54
C GLN A 105 21.29 17.84 17.75
N ALA A 106 21.37 17.64 16.44
CA ALA A 106 22.24 18.40 15.52
C ALA A 106 21.71 19.82 15.21
N GLY A 107 20.65 20.26 15.88
CA GLY A 107 20.15 21.64 15.81
C GLY A 107 19.06 21.88 14.76
N ARG A 108 18.43 20.82 14.21
CA ARG A 108 17.25 20.90 13.34
C ARG A 108 17.40 21.95 12.21
N SER A 109 18.44 21.81 11.41
CA SER A 109 18.82 22.77 10.36
C SER A 109 19.45 22.06 9.16
N THR A 110 19.64 22.76 8.03
CA THR A 110 20.38 22.23 6.87
C THR A 110 21.77 21.73 7.27
N ALA A 111 22.46 22.47 8.16
CA ALA A 111 23.76 22.05 8.70
C ALA A 111 23.63 20.80 9.59
N GLY A 112 22.52 20.66 10.32
CA GLY A 112 22.21 19.48 11.12
C GLY A 112 22.03 18.22 10.28
N VAL A 113 21.31 18.30 9.15
CA VAL A 113 21.18 17.18 8.19
C VAL A 113 22.55 16.72 7.70
N ILE A 114 23.42 17.67 7.32
CA ILE A 114 24.79 17.36 6.85
C ILE A 114 25.64 16.76 7.97
N ALA A 115 25.53 17.28 9.20
CA ALA A 115 26.30 16.82 10.35
C ALA A 115 26.05 15.35 10.73
N ILE A 116 24.86 14.83 10.45
CA ILE A 116 24.50 13.45 10.78
C ILE A 116 24.71 12.47 9.62
N GLU A 117 25.18 12.89 8.44
CA GLU A 117 25.33 12.02 7.26
C GLU A 117 26.16 10.74 7.49
N THR A 118 27.16 10.83 8.35
CA THR A 118 28.09 9.74 8.66
C THR A 118 27.69 8.93 9.88
N GLN A 119 26.61 9.33 10.57
CA GLN A 119 26.05 8.57 11.69
C GLN A 119 25.22 7.41 11.13
N ASP A 120 25.22 6.32 11.87
CA ASP A 120 24.27 5.22 11.76
C ASP A 120 23.28 5.43 12.91
N SER A 121 22.12 6.03 12.62
CA SER A 121 21.24 6.52 13.69
C SER A 121 20.46 5.39 14.35
N ASP A 122 20.06 4.37 13.61
CA ASP A 122 19.26 3.24 14.09
C ASP A 122 20.07 1.97 14.39
N GLY A 123 21.37 1.96 14.06
CA GLY A 123 22.32 0.92 14.42
C GLY A 123 22.29 -0.29 13.50
N ASP A 124 21.81 -0.15 12.26
CA ASP A 124 21.68 -1.24 11.29
C ASP A 124 22.98 -1.55 10.52
N GLY A 125 24.02 -0.73 10.71
CA GLY A 125 25.33 -0.85 10.07
C GLY A 125 25.52 0.03 8.83
N TYR A 126 24.52 0.82 8.43
CA TYR A 126 24.60 1.77 7.33
C TYR A 126 24.55 3.20 7.85
N THR A 127 25.26 4.12 7.20
CA THR A 127 25.16 5.53 7.58
C THR A 127 23.92 6.15 6.97
N ASN A 128 23.37 7.18 7.62
CA ASN A 128 22.23 7.96 7.15
C ASN A 128 22.36 8.35 5.68
N LYS A 129 23.55 8.78 5.24
CA LYS A 129 23.81 9.14 3.84
C LYS A 129 23.65 7.97 2.87
N VAL A 130 24.10 6.78 3.24
CA VAL A 130 23.98 5.57 2.41
C VAL A 130 22.51 5.19 2.26
N GLU A 131 21.77 5.24 3.36
CA GLU A 131 20.34 4.94 3.38
C GLU A 131 19.52 5.96 2.60
N ILE A 132 19.75 7.26 2.83
CA ILE A 132 19.12 8.33 2.06
C ILE A 132 19.40 8.13 0.56
N ALA A 133 20.64 7.83 0.18
CA ALA A 133 20.98 7.53 -1.22
C ALA A 133 20.17 6.33 -1.76
N ALA A 134 19.97 5.28 -0.94
CA ALA A 134 19.18 4.09 -1.25
C ALA A 134 17.64 4.24 -1.09
N ASN A 135 17.15 5.46 -0.80
CA ASN A 135 15.75 5.76 -0.48
C ASN A 135 15.21 4.92 0.69
N ARG A 136 16.02 4.78 1.73
CA ARG A 136 15.74 4.06 2.98
C ARG A 136 15.56 5.02 4.14
N TYR A 137 14.79 4.60 5.15
CA TYR A 137 14.54 5.38 6.36
C TYR A 137 15.69 5.22 7.36
N PRO A 138 16.56 6.24 7.53
CA PRO A 138 17.72 6.16 8.41
C PRO A 138 17.45 6.09 9.92
N GLY A 139 16.18 5.94 10.28
CA GLY A 139 15.71 5.82 11.67
C GLY A 139 14.91 4.54 11.89
N ASP A 140 14.93 3.60 10.93
CA ASP A 140 14.23 2.32 10.96
C ASP A 140 15.13 1.20 10.44
N ALA A 141 15.78 0.50 11.38
CA ALA A 141 16.69 -0.61 11.09
C ALA A 141 16.05 -1.80 10.33
N ALA A 142 14.73 -1.80 10.11
CA ALA A 142 14.05 -2.78 9.27
C ALA A 142 13.99 -2.36 7.78
N ASP A 143 14.34 -1.12 7.45
CA ASP A 143 14.33 -0.55 6.09
C ASP A 143 15.74 -0.19 5.60
N ASP A 144 16.69 -1.12 5.75
CA ASP A 144 18.08 -0.94 5.36
C ASP A 144 18.33 -1.06 3.84
N PRO A 145 19.50 -0.66 3.29
CA PRO A 145 19.82 -0.70 1.86
C PRO A 145 19.84 -2.10 1.21
N THR A 146 19.84 -3.18 2.00
CA THR A 146 19.66 -4.55 1.50
C THR A 146 18.19 -4.86 1.20
N LYS A 147 17.27 -4.00 1.64
CA LYS A 147 15.83 -4.16 1.43
C LYS A 147 15.32 -3.33 0.27
N VAL A 148 14.26 -3.83 -0.36
CA VAL A 148 13.57 -3.15 -1.44
C VAL A 148 12.06 -3.14 -1.23
N PRO A 149 11.31 -2.13 -1.70
CA PRO A 149 9.86 -2.21 -1.76
C PRO A 149 9.40 -3.54 -2.36
N ALA A 150 8.49 -4.21 -1.65
CA ALA A 150 7.93 -5.43 -2.16
C ALA A 150 7.20 -5.21 -3.51
N PRO A 151 7.10 -6.26 -4.35
CA PRO A 151 6.32 -6.22 -5.58
C PRO A 151 4.94 -5.63 -5.34
N TYR A 152 4.50 -4.75 -6.24
CA TYR A 152 3.23 -4.05 -6.06
C TYR A 152 2.49 -3.81 -7.37
N LYS A 153 1.19 -3.54 -7.23
CA LYS A 153 0.31 -3.09 -8.28
C LYS A 153 -0.76 -2.17 -7.72
N VAL A 154 -0.90 -1.00 -8.31
CA VAL A 154 -1.98 -0.05 -7.99
C VAL A 154 -3.11 -0.23 -8.99
N TYR A 155 -4.33 -0.36 -8.48
CA TYR A 155 -5.56 -0.39 -9.27
C TYR A 155 -6.37 0.89 -9.04
N THR A 156 -6.86 1.49 -10.11
CA THR A 156 -7.92 2.51 -10.02
C THR A 156 -9.30 1.85 -9.97
N ARG A 157 -10.30 2.53 -9.41
CA ARG A 157 -11.70 2.08 -9.46
C ARG A 157 -12.14 1.71 -10.88
N ALA A 158 -11.81 2.56 -11.86
CA ALA A 158 -12.14 2.31 -13.27
C ALA A 158 -11.48 1.05 -13.85
N GLN A 159 -10.30 0.66 -13.36
CA GLN A 159 -9.68 -0.60 -13.75
C GLN A 159 -10.39 -1.79 -13.10
N LEU A 160 -10.78 -1.68 -11.83
CA LEU A 160 -11.52 -2.73 -11.11
C LEU A 160 -12.92 -2.93 -11.71
N GLU A 161 -13.62 -1.87 -12.09
CA GLU A 161 -14.94 -1.94 -12.74
C GLU A 161 -14.92 -2.65 -14.10
N LYS A 162 -13.79 -2.59 -14.81
CA LYS A 162 -13.58 -3.32 -16.07
C LYS A 162 -13.26 -4.79 -15.88
N MET A 163 -12.91 -5.21 -14.66
CA MET A 163 -12.76 -6.63 -14.36
C MET A 163 -14.13 -7.30 -14.30
N PRO A 164 -14.21 -8.63 -14.51
CA PRO A 164 -15.46 -9.34 -14.30
C PRO A 164 -15.99 -9.08 -12.88
N GLN A 165 -17.20 -8.53 -12.81
CA GLN A 165 -17.84 -8.20 -11.54
C GLN A 165 -18.43 -9.45 -10.88
N HIS A 166 -18.63 -9.37 -9.58
CA HIS A 166 -19.34 -10.34 -8.74
C HIS A 166 -20.32 -9.56 -7.87
N THR A 167 -21.57 -10.02 -7.85
CA THR A 167 -22.66 -9.42 -7.09
C THR A 167 -23.24 -10.48 -6.18
N GLN A 168 -23.39 -10.15 -4.90
CA GLN A 168 -23.95 -11.05 -3.91
C GLN A 168 -24.82 -10.31 -2.90
N PHE A 169 -25.98 -10.89 -2.59
CA PHE A 169 -26.87 -10.48 -1.51
C PHE A 169 -26.66 -11.39 -0.31
N MET A 170 -26.53 -10.81 0.88
CA MET A 170 -26.29 -11.56 2.11
C MET A 170 -26.65 -10.76 3.37
N LEU A 171 -26.78 -11.46 4.48
CA LEU A 171 -26.83 -10.88 5.81
C LEU A 171 -25.43 -10.42 6.22
N MET A 172 -25.36 -9.21 6.79
CA MET A 172 -24.19 -8.67 7.46
C MET A 172 -24.49 -8.62 8.95
N ASN A 173 -24.01 -9.62 9.68
CA ASN A 173 -24.27 -9.76 11.09
C ASN A 173 -23.17 -9.03 11.90
N THR A 174 -23.58 -8.22 12.88
CA THR A 174 -22.75 -7.30 13.66
C THR A 174 -22.80 -7.61 15.15
N HIS A 175 -21.68 -7.44 15.85
CA HIS A 175 -21.65 -7.76 17.28
C HIS A 175 -22.30 -6.68 18.18
N LYS A 176 -22.18 -5.39 17.81
CA LYS A 176 -22.54 -4.23 18.68
C LYS A 176 -23.52 -3.25 18.04
N SER A 177 -23.86 -3.44 16.77
CA SER A 177 -24.71 -2.55 15.97
C SER A 177 -25.97 -3.30 15.55
N ALA A 178 -26.83 -2.68 14.75
CA ALA A 178 -27.86 -3.43 14.05
C ALA A 178 -27.22 -4.22 12.90
N ASP A 179 -27.71 -5.44 12.71
CA ASP A 179 -27.48 -6.24 11.53
C ASP A 179 -28.18 -5.63 10.33
N PHE A 180 -27.79 -6.05 9.13
CA PHE A 180 -28.44 -5.57 7.93
C PHE A 180 -28.27 -6.52 6.77
N TYR A 181 -29.27 -6.59 5.91
CA TYR A 181 -29.10 -7.19 4.59
C TYR A 181 -28.53 -6.16 3.62
N ALA A 182 -27.63 -6.59 2.73
CA ALA A 182 -27.08 -5.73 1.68
C ALA A 182 -26.73 -6.54 0.44
N GLU A 183 -26.82 -5.90 -0.72
CA GLU A 183 -26.22 -6.39 -1.95
C GLU A 183 -24.91 -5.65 -2.22
N TYR A 184 -23.81 -6.38 -2.30
CA TYR A 184 -22.52 -5.82 -2.68
C TYR A 184 -22.14 -6.22 -4.10
N THR A 185 -21.53 -5.29 -4.84
CA THR A 185 -20.97 -5.53 -6.17
C THR A 185 -19.52 -5.06 -6.24
N GLY A 186 -18.64 -5.88 -6.81
CA GLY A 186 -17.22 -5.56 -6.99
C GLY A 186 -16.44 -6.70 -7.64
N VAL A 187 -15.17 -6.84 -7.27
CA VAL A 187 -14.29 -7.92 -7.79
C VAL A 187 -14.04 -8.93 -6.68
N SER A 188 -14.24 -10.22 -6.93
CA SER A 188 -13.89 -11.23 -5.93
C SER A 188 -12.38 -11.21 -5.68
N LEU A 189 -11.96 -11.30 -4.42
CA LEU A 189 -10.53 -11.24 -4.07
C LEU A 189 -9.75 -12.41 -4.68
N GLU A 190 -10.36 -13.60 -4.76
CA GLU A 190 -9.80 -14.72 -5.51
C GLU A 190 -9.45 -14.29 -6.95
N ARG A 191 -10.37 -13.65 -7.68
CA ARG A 191 -10.16 -13.26 -9.07
C ARG A 191 -9.09 -12.17 -9.20
N LEU A 192 -9.09 -11.21 -8.27
CA LEU A 192 -8.10 -10.14 -8.22
C LEU A 192 -6.69 -10.70 -8.04
N LEU A 193 -6.52 -11.68 -7.15
CA LEU A 193 -5.20 -12.12 -6.67
C LEU A 193 -4.65 -13.37 -7.38
N LYS A 194 -5.50 -14.30 -7.82
CA LYS A 194 -5.09 -15.64 -8.30
C LYS A 194 -4.04 -15.67 -9.41
N LYS A 195 -3.99 -14.63 -10.26
CA LYS A 195 -3.01 -14.55 -11.36
C LYS A 195 -1.72 -13.82 -11.00
N MET A 196 -1.66 -13.17 -9.85
CA MET A 196 -0.48 -12.43 -9.41
C MET A 196 0.21 -13.04 -8.20
N MET A 197 -0.46 -13.83 -7.36
CA MET A 197 0.17 -14.36 -6.15
C MET A 197 1.32 -15.32 -6.47
N LEU A 198 2.40 -15.20 -5.69
CA LEU A 198 3.48 -16.18 -5.68
C LEU A 198 3.03 -17.46 -4.96
N PRO A 199 3.62 -18.63 -5.26
CA PRO A 199 3.28 -19.89 -4.59
C PRO A 199 3.45 -19.87 -3.06
N ALA A 200 4.34 -19.01 -2.55
CA ALA A 200 4.59 -18.87 -1.12
C ALA A 200 3.48 -18.08 -0.37
N ALA A 201 2.55 -17.45 -1.08
CA ALA A 201 1.48 -16.68 -0.45
C ALA A 201 0.57 -17.58 0.40
N THR A 202 0.25 -17.13 1.61
CA THR A 202 -0.54 -17.89 2.61
C THR A 202 -1.80 -17.16 3.05
N GLY A 203 -1.80 -15.82 2.99
CA GLY A 203 -2.94 -14.99 3.31
C GLY A 203 -2.80 -13.58 2.80
N ILE A 204 -3.78 -12.75 3.12
CA ILE A 204 -3.71 -11.30 2.93
C ILE A 204 -3.96 -10.58 4.24
N LYS A 205 -3.40 -9.39 4.35
CA LYS A 205 -3.76 -8.40 5.36
C LYS A 205 -4.30 -7.16 4.66
N VAL A 206 -5.51 -6.79 5.02
CA VAL A 206 -6.27 -5.68 4.41
C VAL A 206 -6.21 -4.50 5.35
N TYR A 207 -5.81 -3.34 4.83
CA TYR A 207 -5.64 -2.13 5.63
C TYR A 207 -6.63 -1.05 5.21
N SER A 208 -7.13 -0.37 6.24
CA SER A 208 -7.87 0.87 6.17
C SER A 208 -6.91 2.03 6.53
N PRO A 209 -7.11 3.24 5.98
CA PRO A 209 -6.19 4.37 6.19
C PRO A 209 -6.22 4.94 7.62
N ASP A 210 -7.17 4.52 8.45
CA ASP A 210 -7.22 4.84 9.88
C ASP A 210 -6.30 3.93 10.72
N GLY A 211 -5.59 3.00 10.09
CA GLY A 211 -4.67 2.06 10.74
C GLY A 211 -5.32 0.75 11.17
N TRP A 212 -6.63 0.58 10.95
CA TRP A 212 -7.26 -0.71 11.16
C TRP A 212 -6.78 -1.71 10.09
N ALA A 213 -6.53 -2.96 10.51
CA ALA A 213 -6.12 -4.03 9.62
C ALA A 213 -6.79 -5.35 9.98
N GLN A 214 -7.09 -6.17 8.97
CA GLN A 214 -7.66 -7.50 9.14
C GLN A 214 -6.94 -8.54 8.29
N TYR A 215 -6.62 -9.66 8.92
CA TYR A 215 -6.03 -10.80 8.26
C TYR A 215 -7.11 -11.75 7.71
N HIS A 216 -6.84 -12.28 6.52
CA HIS A 216 -7.65 -13.29 5.83
C HIS A 216 -6.72 -14.37 5.26
N PRO A 217 -6.81 -15.65 5.67
CA PRO A 217 -6.03 -16.71 5.03
C PRO A 217 -6.44 -16.89 3.57
N LEU A 218 -5.56 -17.44 2.73
CA LEU A 218 -5.95 -17.74 1.35
C LEU A 218 -6.95 -18.88 1.29
N ASN A 219 -6.70 -19.96 2.01
CA ASN A 219 -7.52 -21.18 1.98
C ASN A 219 -8.42 -21.28 3.21
N PRO A 220 -9.48 -22.11 3.16
CA PRO A 220 -10.35 -22.35 4.31
C PRO A 220 -9.56 -22.75 5.56
N ASP A 221 -9.92 -22.13 6.68
CA ASP A 221 -9.32 -22.35 7.99
C ASP A 221 -10.40 -22.77 8.99
N PRO A 222 -10.15 -23.77 9.86
CA PRO A 222 -11.12 -24.22 10.86
C PRO A 222 -11.42 -23.16 11.93
N ASP A 223 -10.56 -22.17 12.13
CA ASP A 223 -10.81 -21.10 13.10
C ASP A 223 -12.00 -20.23 12.66
N PRO A 224 -13.05 -20.09 13.48
CA PRO A 224 -14.23 -19.27 13.14
C PRO A 224 -13.91 -17.78 12.96
N LEU A 225 -12.74 -17.28 13.39
CA LEU A 225 -12.31 -15.89 13.20
C LEU A 225 -11.63 -15.64 11.84
N PHE A 226 -11.23 -16.68 11.11
CA PHE A 226 -10.48 -16.54 9.85
C PHE A 226 -11.32 -16.77 8.60
N TYR A 227 -11.61 -15.69 7.87
CA TYR A 227 -12.38 -15.73 6.62
C TYR A 227 -11.43 -15.86 5.44
N HIS A 228 -11.56 -16.96 4.70
CA HIS A 228 -10.67 -17.29 3.60
C HIS A 228 -10.94 -16.45 2.34
N VAL A 229 -9.91 -16.28 1.50
CA VAL A 229 -9.99 -15.53 0.25
C VAL A 229 -10.44 -16.41 -0.93
N ILE A 230 -9.91 -17.64 -1.00
CA ILE A 230 -10.08 -18.58 -2.10
C ILE A 230 -11.06 -19.67 -1.68
N GLY A 231 -12.16 -19.80 -2.41
CA GLY A 231 -13.19 -20.78 -2.12
C GLY A 231 -14.59 -20.19 -2.29
N ASP A 232 -15.56 -21.02 -1.92
CA ASP A 232 -16.97 -20.66 -1.86
C ASP A 232 -17.44 -20.73 -0.40
N TYR A 233 -18.37 -19.86 -0.06
CA TYR A 233 -19.06 -19.85 1.22
C TYR A 233 -20.44 -20.52 1.11
N PRO A 234 -20.95 -21.13 2.19
CA PRO A 234 -22.26 -21.78 2.16
C PRO A 234 -23.39 -20.79 1.86
N SER A 235 -24.41 -21.26 1.15
CA SER A 235 -25.63 -20.47 0.89
C SER A 235 -26.40 -20.23 2.19
N ALA A 236 -27.02 -19.06 2.30
CA ALA A 236 -27.86 -18.68 3.43
C ALA A 236 -29.35 -18.62 3.04
N SER A 237 -30.22 -18.61 4.06
CA SER A 237 -31.64 -18.26 3.91
C SER A 237 -31.86 -16.82 4.35
N PHE A 238 -32.90 -16.18 3.80
CA PHE A 238 -33.36 -14.87 4.24
C PHE A 238 -34.20 -15.05 5.51
N PHE A 239 -33.83 -14.34 6.56
CA PHE A 239 -34.50 -14.36 7.86
C PHE A 239 -35.20 -13.03 8.10
N TYR A 240 -36.50 -13.08 8.36
CA TYR A 240 -37.32 -11.91 8.64
C TYR A 240 -38.28 -12.17 9.81
N ASP A 241 -38.30 -11.22 10.74
CA ASP A 241 -39.30 -11.16 11.82
C ASP A 241 -39.64 -9.68 12.10
N PRO A 242 -40.91 -9.29 12.21
CA PRO A 242 -41.29 -7.91 12.53
C PRO A 242 -40.70 -7.39 13.86
N GLN A 243 -40.39 -8.26 14.81
CA GLN A 243 -39.72 -7.89 16.05
C GLN A 243 -38.27 -7.44 15.79
N ALA A 244 -37.60 -8.04 14.81
CA ALA A 244 -36.22 -7.73 14.44
C ALA A 244 -36.10 -6.46 13.59
N ASP A 245 -37.15 -6.10 12.84
CA ASP A 245 -37.14 -4.98 11.89
C ASP A 245 -37.02 -3.62 12.59
N THR A 246 -35.89 -2.94 12.38
CA THR A 246 -35.61 -1.61 12.95
C THR A 246 -36.57 -0.53 12.47
N ALA A 247 -37.23 -0.72 11.32
CA ALA A 247 -38.23 0.22 10.81
C ALA A 247 -39.60 0.06 11.50
N LEU A 248 -39.90 -1.12 12.06
CA LEU A 248 -41.17 -1.42 12.71
C LEU A 248 -41.06 -1.40 14.24
N ASN A 249 -39.87 -1.67 14.78
CA ASN A 249 -39.62 -1.79 16.21
C ASN A 249 -38.40 -0.95 16.63
N GLY A 250 -38.58 -0.04 17.58
CA GLY A 250 -37.48 0.76 18.12
C GLY A 250 -36.39 -0.05 18.85
N ASN A 251 -36.71 -1.28 19.26
CA ASN A 251 -35.75 -2.26 19.80
C ASN A 251 -35.35 -3.33 18.77
N GLY A 252 -35.70 -3.14 17.50
CA GLY A 252 -35.26 -3.99 16.39
C GLY A 252 -33.74 -3.99 16.26
N TRP A 253 -33.22 -5.02 15.60
CA TRP A 253 -31.79 -5.28 15.48
C TRP A 253 -31.34 -5.64 14.07
N CYS A 254 -32.25 -5.72 13.09
CA CYS A 254 -31.91 -5.96 11.70
C CYS A 254 -32.55 -4.92 10.78
N GLU A 255 -31.75 -4.31 9.91
CA GLU A 255 -32.20 -3.41 8.86
C GLU A 255 -32.54 -4.21 7.59
N TYR A 256 -33.77 -4.04 7.10
CA TYR A 256 -34.31 -4.68 5.89
C TYR A 256 -34.51 -3.70 4.72
N SER A 257 -33.85 -2.54 4.78
CA SER A 257 -34.06 -1.43 3.85
C SER A 257 -33.40 -1.62 2.48
N ALA A 258 -32.51 -2.60 2.33
CA ALA A 258 -31.86 -2.88 1.04
C ALA A 258 -32.89 -3.20 -0.05
N PRO A 259 -32.80 -2.59 -1.25
CA PRO A 259 -33.70 -2.88 -2.37
C PRO A 259 -33.79 -4.37 -2.70
N SER A 260 -32.66 -5.10 -2.59
CA SER A 260 -32.60 -6.54 -2.85
C SER A 260 -33.28 -7.39 -1.77
N ALA A 261 -33.69 -6.82 -0.64
CA ALA A 261 -34.52 -7.48 0.37
C ALA A 261 -36.02 -7.39 0.06
N ALA A 262 -36.46 -6.46 -0.80
CA ALA A 262 -37.87 -6.22 -1.08
C ALA A 262 -38.56 -7.47 -1.66
N GLY A 263 -39.72 -7.82 -1.09
CA GLY A 263 -40.53 -8.96 -1.53
C GLY A 263 -40.00 -10.34 -1.13
N ARG A 264 -38.89 -10.41 -0.38
CA ARG A 264 -38.42 -11.67 0.20
C ARG A 264 -39.24 -12.08 1.41
N ILE A 265 -39.32 -13.38 1.65
CA ILE A 265 -40.05 -13.96 2.78
C ILE A 265 -39.12 -14.75 3.70
N ASN A 266 -39.45 -14.80 4.99
CA ASN A 266 -38.68 -15.55 5.98
C ASN A 266 -38.51 -17.03 5.56
N GLY A 267 -37.29 -17.54 5.66
CA GLY A 267 -36.90 -18.90 5.25
C GLY A 267 -36.59 -19.06 3.76
N GLN A 268 -36.79 -18.03 2.92
CA GLN A 268 -36.49 -18.11 1.49
C GLN A 268 -34.98 -18.27 1.25
N PRO A 269 -34.53 -19.25 0.44
CA PRO A 269 -33.12 -19.36 0.07
C PRO A 269 -32.60 -18.10 -0.63
N ILE A 270 -31.42 -17.63 -0.22
CA ILE A 270 -30.72 -16.55 -0.91
C ILE A 270 -29.91 -17.13 -2.06
N TYR A 271 -30.37 -16.90 -3.29
CA TYR A 271 -29.69 -17.36 -4.48
C TYR A 271 -28.64 -16.34 -4.97
N ASN A 272 -27.36 -16.73 -4.87
CA ASN A 272 -26.23 -16.02 -5.48
C ASN A 272 -25.67 -16.89 -6.63
N PRO A 273 -25.94 -16.56 -7.91
CA PRO A 273 -25.67 -17.47 -9.05
C PRO A 273 -24.22 -17.91 -9.20
N GLN A 274 -23.26 -17.11 -8.72
CA GLN A 274 -21.83 -17.36 -8.81
C GLN A 274 -21.23 -17.86 -7.48
N GLY A 275 -22.08 -18.31 -6.55
CA GLY A 275 -21.69 -18.60 -5.18
C GLY A 275 -21.42 -17.33 -4.36
N LEU A 276 -21.11 -17.52 -3.08
CA LEU A 276 -20.69 -16.45 -2.17
C LEU A 276 -19.16 -16.44 -2.09
N LYS A 277 -18.55 -15.25 -2.20
CA LYS A 277 -17.10 -15.08 -2.16
C LYS A 277 -16.70 -13.89 -1.30
N THR A 278 -15.46 -13.87 -0.83
CA THR A 278 -14.88 -12.66 -0.25
C THR A 278 -14.67 -11.62 -1.36
N LEU A 279 -15.31 -10.48 -1.21
CA LEU A 279 -15.45 -9.46 -2.24
C LEU A 279 -14.63 -8.22 -1.90
N LEU A 280 -13.92 -7.65 -2.88
CA LEU A 280 -13.54 -6.23 -2.86
C LEU A 280 -14.70 -5.44 -3.49
N ALA A 281 -15.64 -5.01 -2.64
CA ALA A 281 -16.83 -4.29 -3.05
C ALA A 281 -16.49 -2.85 -3.46
N ILE A 282 -17.18 -2.39 -4.52
CA ILE A 282 -17.14 -1.02 -5.06
C ILE A 282 -18.50 -0.35 -4.84
N LYS A 283 -19.57 -1.15 -4.80
CA LYS A 283 -20.95 -0.69 -4.64
C LYS A 283 -21.67 -1.46 -3.54
N ARG A 284 -22.59 -0.78 -2.87
CA ARG A 284 -23.64 -1.34 -2.00
C ARG A 284 -24.99 -0.91 -2.55
N ASP A 285 -25.91 -1.85 -2.72
CA ASP A 285 -27.28 -1.64 -3.18
C ASP A 285 -27.36 -0.80 -4.48
N GLY A 286 -26.46 -1.12 -5.42
CA GLY A 286 -26.34 -0.46 -6.73
C GLY A 286 -25.64 0.92 -6.71
N GLN A 287 -25.37 1.50 -5.53
CA GLN A 287 -24.70 2.80 -5.38
C GLN A 287 -23.23 2.64 -5.04
N TYR A 288 -22.40 3.61 -5.41
CA TYR A 288 -21.01 3.63 -4.96
C TYR A 288 -20.93 3.75 -3.44
N LEU A 289 -19.98 3.02 -2.85
CA LEU A 289 -19.67 3.13 -1.43
C LEU A 289 -19.27 4.58 -1.11
N THR A 290 -19.88 5.15 -0.07
CA THR A 290 -19.56 6.50 0.41
C THR A 290 -18.08 6.54 0.84
N PRO A 291 -17.24 7.40 0.24
CA PRO A 291 -15.83 7.50 0.60
C PRO A 291 -15.62 7.73 2.10
N GLY A 292 -14.58 7.10 2.64
CA GLY A 292 -14.24 7.23 4.05
C GLY A 292 -13.69 8.61 4.38
N VAL A 293 -14.00 9.11 5.57
CA VAL A 293 -13.47 10.35 6.14
C VAL A 293 -13.12 10.16 7.62
N LEU A 294 -12.18 10.95 8.14
CA LEU A 294 -11.99 11.06 9.59
C LEU A 294 -12.96 12.09 10.16
N THR A 295 -13.74 11.64 11.14
CA THR A 295 -14.54 12.54 11.96
C THR A 295 -13.65 13.38 12.88
N PRO A 296 -14.16 14.50 13.46
CA PRO A 296 -13.41 15.29 14.46
C PRO A 296 -12.94 14.49 15.69
N ALA A 297 -13.49 13.29 15.92
CA ALA A 297 -13.10 12.38 16.98
C ALA A 297 -12.06 11.33 16.52
N ASN A 298 -11.43 11.51 15.36
CA ASN A 298 -10.50 10.56 14.73
C ASN A 298 -11.07 9.16 14.52
N LYS A 299 -12.37 9.07 14.21
CA LYS A 299 -13.02 7.82 13.82
C LYS A 299 -13.31 7.81 12.34
N LEU A 300 -13.03 6.67 11.70
CA LEU A 300 -13.43 6.41 10.33
C LEU A 300 -14.96 6.37 10.22
N ASP A 301 -15.49 7.29 9.42
CA ASP A 301 -16.86 7.27 8.93
C ASP A 301 -16.86 7.01 7.42
N GLY A 302 -17.93 6.43 6.89
CA GLY A 302 -18.00 5.89 5.53
C GLY A 302 -17.45 4.46 5.40
N GLU A 303 -17.50 3.94 4.17
CA GLU A 303 -17.09 2.55 3.88
C GLU A 303 -16.36 2.36 2.56
N GLY A 304 -16.32 3.39 1.71
CA GLY A 304 -15.67 3.40 0.39
C GLY A 304 -14.29 4.07 0.41
N PRO A 305 -13.59 4.13 -0.73
CA PRO A 305 -14.08 3.77 -2.07
C PRO A 305 -14.21 2.25 -2.28
N PHE A 306 -13.55 1.45 -1.46
CA PHE A 306 -13.62 0.00 -1.49
C PHE A 306 -13.88 -0.57 -0.10
N ARG A 307 -14.53 -1.73 -0.06
CA ARG A 307 -14.77 -2.49 1.18
C ARG A 307 -14.42 -3.96 0.94
N VAL A 308 -13.66 -4.60 1.84
CA VAL A 308 -13.54 -6.07 1.80
C VAL A 308 -14.70 -6.66 2.58
N VAL A 309 -15.45 -7.56 1.95
CA VAL A 309 -16.70 -8.10 2.50
C VAL A 309 -16.68 -9.63 2.43
N PRO A 310 -16.37 -10.31 3.55
CA PRO A 310 -16.56 -11.75 3.64
C PRO A 310 -18.04 -12.12 3.90
N PRO A 311 -18.55 -13.21 3.28
CA PRO A 311 -19.82 -13.84 3.67
C PRO A 311 -19.72 -14.53 5.04
N GLN A 312 -20.86 -14.93 5.61
CA GLN A 312 -20.89 -15.83 6.77
C GLN A 312 -20.32 -17.21 6.41
N LYS A 313 -19.42 -17.74 7.22
CA LYS A 313 -18.96 -19.14 7.18
C LYS A 313 -20.00 -20.08 7.78
N ILE A 314 -20.72 -19.63 8.81
CA ILE A 314 -21.79 -20.37 9.46
C ILE A 314 -23.07 -19.53 9.35
N PRO A 315 -23.88 -19.71 8.28
CA PRO A 315 -25.09 -18.92 8.08
C PRO A 315 -26.08 -19.08 9.23
N GLY A 316 -26.66 -17.96 9.66
CA GLY A 316 -27.65 -17.90 10.73
C GLY A 316 -28.59 -16.71 10.58
N PRO A 317 -29.61 -16.59 11.45
CA PRO A 317 -30.46 -15.41 11.50
C PRO A 317 -29.67 -14.19 12.01
N PRO A 318 -30.21 -12.96 11.83
CA PRO A 318 -29.70 -11.79 12.56
C PRO A 318 -29.96 -11.94 14.05
N ASP A 319 -29.06 -11.45 14.89
CA ASP A 319 -29.17 -11.51 16.35
C ASP A 319 -29.13 -10.12 16.99
N GLN A 320 -29.74 -10.01 18.16
CA GLN A 320 -29.77 -8.75 18.88
C GLN A 320 -28.35 -8.31 19.25
N LYS A 321 -28.06 -7.00 19.22
CA LYS A 321 -26.74 -6.49 19.60
C LYS A 321 -26.38 -6.83 21.05
N SER A 322 -25.12 -7.18 21.29
CA SER A 322 -24.57 -7.47 22.64
C SER A 322 -24.77 -6.35 23.67
N THR A 323 -24.99 -5.11 23.22
CA THR A 323 -25.18 -3.92 24.07
C THR A 323 -26.65 -3.62 24.37
N SER A 324 -27.60 -4.37 23.81
CA SER A 324 -29.03 -4.16 24.07
C SER A 324 -29.39 -4.64 25.47
N ALA A 325 -30.18 -3.83 26.18
CA ALA A 325 -30.80 -4.22 27.45
C ALA A 325 -31.98 -5.20 27.24
N VAL A 326 -32.48 -5.33 26.01
CA VAL A 326 -33.62 -6.18 25.67
C VAL A 326 -33.13 -7.40 24.91
N GLN A 327 -32.96 -8.52 25.62
CA GLN A 327 -32.51 -9.80 25.04
C GLN A 327 -33.63 -10.84 24.96
N SER A 328 -34.80 -10.62 25.57
CA SER A 328 -35.94 -11.54 25.48
C SER A 328 -36.69 -11.37 24.14
N VAL A 329 -36.03 -11.74 23.04
CA VAL A 329 -36.51 -11.57 21.66
C VAL A 329 -36.36 -12.89 20.87
N VAL A 330 -36.91 -12.96 19.65
CA VAL A 330 -36.86 -14.19 18.82
C VAL A 330 -35.44 -14.65 18.51
N TRP A 331 -34.50 -13.71 18.35
CA TRP A 331 -33.08 -13.97 18.14
C TRP A 331 -32.24 -13.11 19.11
N PRO A 332 -32.03 -13.58 20.36
CA PRO A 332 -31.16 -12.89 21.32
C PRO A 332 -29.72 -12.87 20.82
N PHE A 333 -28.89 -11.98 21.39
CA PHE A 333 -27.46 -11.95 21.10
C PHE A 333 -26.83 -13.34 21.30
N ASP A 334 -26.11 -13.83 20.29
CA ASP A 334 -25.38 -15.08 20.34
C ASP A 334 -23.90 -14.84 20.05
N ALA A 335 -23.06 -14.94 21.08
CA ALA A 335 -21.61 -14.76 20.94
C ALA A 335 -20.93 -15.81 20.04
N SER A 336 -21.61 -16.92 19.72
CA SER A 336 -21.14 -17.95 18.81
C SER A 336 -21.62 -17.78 17.36
N ALA A 337 -22.51 -16.82 17.12
CA ALA A 337 -22.97 -16.50 15.78
C ALA A 337 -21.84 -15.92 14.93
N ASP A 338 -21.98 -16.08 13.61
CA ASP A 338 -21.03 -15.59 12.63
C ASP A 338 -21.25 -14.09 12.36
N HIS A 339 -20.54 -13.23 13.09
CA HIS A 339 -20.57 -11.77 12.94
C HIS A 339 -19.66 -11.26 11.80
N ASN A 340 -19.85 -11.75 10.58
CA ASN A 340 -19.05 -11.43 9.39
C ASN A 340 -18.85 -9.93 9.12
N ALA A 341 -19.79 -9.06 9.52
CA ALA A 341 -19.65 -7.62 9.34
C ALA A 341 -18.47 -7.04 10.12
N GLY A 342 -18.11 -7.64 11.27
CA GLY A 342 -16.95 -7.25 12.07
C GLY A 342 -15.61 -7.56 11.40
N TYR A 343 -15.60 -8.48 10.43
CA TYR A 343 -14.44 -8.88 9.63
C TYR A 343 -14.41 -8.19 8.27
N SER A 344 -15.37 -7.28 8.01
CA SER A 344 -15.42 -6.49 6.80
C SER A 344 -14.61 -5.22 6.94
N SER A 345 -13.53 -5.10 6.19
CA SER A 345 -12.67 -3.93 6.14
C SER A 345 -13.35 -2.79 5.38
N ARG A 346 -13.57 -1.64 6.02
CA ARG A 346 -14.16 -0.43 5.43
C ARG A 346 -13.08 0.50 4.90
N THR A 347 -13.34 1.23 3.81
CA THR A 347 -12.39 2.22 3.25
C THR A 347 -11.03 1.57 3.00
N VAL A 348 -11.03 0.46 2.28
CA VAL A 348 -9.81 -0.29 1.98
C VAL A 348 -8.97 0.46 0.97
N THR A 349 -7.70 0.65 1.30
CA THR A 349 -6.72 1.35 0.45
C THR A 349 -5.53 0.47 0.12
N ILE A 350 -5.25 -0.57 0.93
CA ILE A 350 -4.10 -1.43 0.77
C ILE A 350 -4.45 -2.90 1.06
N ILE A 351 -3.95 -3.81 0.23
CA ILE A 351 -3.99 -5.26 0.43
C ILE A 351 -2.55 -5.78 0.37
N LYS A 352 -2.04 -6.27 1.49
CA LYS A 352 -0.77 -6.97 1.59
C LYS A 352 -1.00 -8.46 1.35
N VAL A 353 -0.23 -9.08 0.46
CA VAL A 353 -0.16 -10.52 0.29
C VAL A 353 1.02 -11.05 1.10
N GLU A 354 0.74 -11.89 2.08
CA GLU A 354 1.71 -12.38 3.07
C GLU A 354 2.15 -13.83 2.78
N PRO A 355 3.38 -14.23 3.18
CA PRO A 355 4.43 -13.40 3.78
C PRO A 355 5.08 -12.46 2.74
N LEU A 356 5.84 -11.46 3.19
CA LEU A 356 6.65 -10.66 2.27
C LEU A 356 7.76 -11.54 1.66
N PRO A 357 8.08 -11.39 0.36
CA PRO A 357 9.25 -12.02 -0.23
C PRO A 357 10.54 -11.63 0.50
N ALA A 358 11.51 -12.55 0.55
CA ALA A 358 12.81 -12.28 1.15
C ALA A 358 13.49 -11.08 0.45
N GLY A 359 14.20 -10.26 1.24
CA GLY A 359 14.84 -9.05 0.73
C GLY A 359 13.89 -7.88 0.48
N THR A 360 12.59 -8.01 0.79
CA THR A 360 11.62 -6.93 0.61
C THR A 360 11.14 -6.32 1.93
N THR A 361 10.73 -5.06 1.87
CA THR A 361 10.13 -4.32 3.00
C THR A 361 8.66 -4.01 2.76
N ASP A 362 8.00 -3.72 3.88
CA ASP A 362 6.63 -3.24 3.89
C ASP A 362 6.52 -1.88 3.19
N VAL A 363 5.34 -1.56 2.67
CA VAL A 363 5.03 -0.20 2.24
C VAL A 363 4.61 0.60 3.46
N ASP A 364 4.78 1.91 3.40
CA ASP A 364 4.24 2.79 4.43
C ASP A 364 2.70 2.82 4.36
N THR A 365 2.09 1.89 5.09
CA THR A 365 0.65 1.62 5.02
C THR A 365 -0.20 2.73 5.64
N LEU A 366 0.40 3.59 6.47
CA LEU A 366 -0.33 4.53 7.31
C LEU A 366 -0.35 5.94 6.72
N GLU A 367 0.66 6.31 5.93
CA GLU A 367 0.70 7.59 5.22
C GLU A 367 0.16 7.51 3.79
N ALA A 368 0.25 6.35 3.13
CA ALA A 368 -0.18 6.20 1.74
C ALA A 368 -1.71 6.11 1.57
N GLY A 369 -2.44 5.81 2.64
CA GLY A 369 -3.85 5.40 2.57
C GLY A 369 -4.83 6.49 2.13
N TRP A 370 -4.77 7.69 2.73
CA TRP A 370 -5.80 8.73 2.50
C TRP A 370 -5.84 9.24 1.07
N LYS A 371 -4.68 9.42 0.43
CA LYS A 371 -4.60 9.78 -0.98
C LYS A 371 -5.27 8.75 -1.89
N TYR A 372 -5.19 7.47 -1.55
CA TYR A 372 -5.86 6.41 -2.30
C TYR A 372 -7.38 6.42 -2.11
N VAL A 373 -7.89 6.92 -0.98
CA VAL A 373 -9.32 7.21 -0.81
C VAL A 373 -9.76 8.27 -1.83
N ASP A 374 -9.09 9.42 -1.83
CA ASP A 374 -9.44 10.56 -2.69
C ASP A 374 -9.36 10.22 -4.19
N GLU A 375 -8.34 9.45 -4.57
CA GLU A 375 -8.10 9.05 -5.97
C GLU A 375 -8.92 7.82 -6.40
N GLY A 376 -9.62 7.16 -5.47
CA GLY A 376 -10.33 5.91 -5.73
C GLY A 376 -9.38 4.80 -6.20
N LYS A 377 -8.25 4.63 -5.51
CA LYS A 377 -7.21 3.65 -5.82
C LYS A 377 -7.02 2.65 -4.69
N ILE A 378 -6.43 1.51 -5.02
CA ILE A 378 -6.03 0.49 -4.06
C ILE A 378 -4.65 -0.06 -4.44
N LEU A 379 -3.79 -0.22 -3.45
CA LEU A 379 -2.48 -0.84 -3.59
C LEU A 379 -2.55 -2.32 -3.21
N VAL A 380 -2.11 -3.20 -4.10
CA VAL A 380 -1.89 -4.62 -3.80
C VAL A 380 -0.38 -4.87 -3.85
N TYR A 381 0.22 -5.40 -2.79
CA TYR A 381 1.68 -5.61 -2.72
C TYR A 381 2.05 -6.84 -1.88
N GLY A 382 3.33 -7.24 -1.91
CA GLY A 382 3.85 -8.35 -1.09
C GLY A 382 4.23 -9.55 -1.94
N ALA A 383 3.78 -10.75 -1.56
CA ALA A 383 4.02 -12.00 -2.31
C ALA A 383 3.21 -12.08 -3.62
N ILE A 384 3.49 -11.16 -4.53
CA ILE A 384 2.93 -11.11 -5.88
C ILE A 384 4.05 -11.09 -6.93
N ASP A 385 3.69 -11.40 -8.18
CA ASP A 385 4.56 -11.43 -9.34
C ASP A 385 5.33 -10.10 -9.47
N PRO A 386 6.67 -10.12 -9.34
CA PRO A 386 7.51 -8.93 -9.42
C PRO A 386 7.72 -8.44 -10.84
N VAL A 387 7.40 -9.21 -11.88
CA VAL A 387 7.71 -8.87 -13.29
C VAL A 387 7.17 -7.49 -13.70
N PRO A 388 5.92 -7.10 -13.37
CA PRO A 388 5.43 -5.75 -13.64
C PRO A 388 6.28 -4.66 -12.96
N THR A 389 6.64 -4.86 -11.69
CA THR A 389 7.48 -3.93 -10.92
C THR A 389 8.90 -3.85 -11.47
N ILE A 390 9.51 -4.97 -11.83
CA ILE A 390 10.82 -5.03 -12.49
C ILE A 390 10.81 -4.23 -13.79
N LYS A 391 9.78 -4.41 -14.62
CA LYS A 391 9.65 -3.69 -15.89
C LYS A 391 9.54 -2.19 -15.68
N GLU A 392 8.70 -1.76 -14.74
CA GLU A 392 8.55 -0.36 -14.39
C GLU A 392 9.89 0.25 -13.95
N LYS A 393 10.63 -0.44 -13.08
CA LYS A 393 11.94 0.00 -12.60
C LYS A 393 13.01 0.04 -13.68
N LEU A 394 13.07 -0.96 -14.55
CA LEU A 394 13.99 -0.96 -15.71
C LEU A 394 13.68 0.20 -16.68
N THR A 395 12.40 0.49 -16.90
CA THR A 395 11.96 1.63 -17.73
C THR A 395 12.40 2.96 -17.09
N GLY A 396 12.20 3.10 -15.77
CA GLY A 396 12.64 4.26 -15.00
C GLY A 396 14.16 4.43 -15.05
N LEU A 397 14.91 3.35 -14.80
CA LEU A 397 16.37 3.33 -14.86
C LEU A 397 16.88 3.75 -16.25
N SER A 398 16.32 3.20 -17.33
CA SER A 398 16.67 3.57 -18.70
C SER A 398 16.42 5.05 -18.96
N THR A 399 15.29 5.58 -18.49
CA THR A 399 14.92 6.99 -18.61
C THR A 399 15.88 7.89 -17.84
N THR A 400 16.23 7.54 -16.61
CA THR A 400 17.24 8.24 -15.79
C THR A 400 18.58 8.29 -16.51
N ILE A 401 19.04 7.18 -17.08
CA ILE A 401 20.29 7.14 -17.86
C ILE A 401 20.17 8.02 -19.10
N TRP A 402 19.07 8.00 -19.85
CA TRP A 402 18.93 8.80 -21.06
C TRP A 402 18.88 10.32 -20.81
N HIS A 403 18.30 10.75 -19.69
CA HIS A 403 18.14 12.18 -19.37
C HIS A 403 19.28 12.75 -18.50
N SER A 404 20.25 11.93 -18.16
CA SER A 404 21.43 12.32 -17.39
C SER A 404 22.33 13.34 -18.10
N ASN A 405 23.05 14.12 -17.29
CA ASN A 405 23.99 15.13 -17.77
C ASN A 405 25.24 14.50 -18.40
N ARG A 406 25.82 15.18 -19.40
CA ARG A 406 27.06 14.71 -20.04
C ARG A 406 28.24 14.60 -19.08
N SER A 407 28.31 15.50 -18.11
CA SER A 407 29.34 15.50 -17.06
C SER A 407 29.24 14.32 -16.12
N ALA A 408 28.11 13.60 -16.08
CA ALA A 408 27.93 12.47 -15.18
C ALA A 408 28.74 11.23 -15.60
N PHE A 409 29.24 11.17 -16.85
CA PHE A 409 29.94 9.99 -17.39
C PHE A 409 31.40 10.28 -17.65
N ALA A 410 32.25 9.28 -17.42
CA ALA A 410 33.67 9.32 -17.78
C ALA A 410 33.86 9.50 -19.29
N HIS A 411 32.99 8.88 -20.09
CA HIS A 411 32.89 9.11 -21.52
C HIS A 411 31.43 9.15 -21.97
N TRP A 412 31.07 10.13 -22.79
CA TRP A 412 29.66 10.36 -23.18
C TRP A 412 29.01 9.15 -23.88
N GLY A 413 29.80 8.35 -24.60
CA GLY A 413 29.33 7.11 -25.23
C GLY A 413 28.83 6.05 -24.25
N TYR A 414 29.31 6.08 -23.00
CA TYR A 414 28.91 5.10 -21.98
C TYR A 414 27.45 5.22 -21.55
N ARG A 415 26.88 6.44 -21.60
CA ARG A 415 25.45 6.65 -21.37
C ARG A 415 24.60 5.76 -22.27
N SER A 416 24.86 5.82 -23.58
CA SER A 416 24.10 5.03 -24.56
C SER A 416 24.36 3.52 -24.38
N ALA A 417 25.58 3.14 -24.01
CA ALA A 417 25.93 1.73 -23.79
C ALA A 417 25.19 1.15 -22.57
N LEU A 418 25.17 1.86 -21.42
CA LEU A 418 24.41 1.44 -20.23
C LEU A 418 22.91 1.36 -20.53
N ALA A 419 22.33 2.41 -21.12
CA ALA A 419 20.90 2.41 -21.42
C ALA A 419 20.51 1.28 -22.39
N THR A 420 21.38 0.97 -23.37
CA THR A 420 21.14 -0.16 -24.29
C THR A 420 21.18 -1.50 -23.56
N ARG A 421 22.07 -1.68 -22.58
CA ARG A 421 22.13 -2.90 -21.76
C ARG A 421 20.90 -3.04 -20.87
N VAL A 422 20.48 -1.97 -20.18
CA VAL A 422 19.24 -1.97 -19.39
C VAL A 422 18.03 -2.34 -20.25
N ASN A 423 17.91 -1.78 -21.46
CA ASN A 423 16.84 -2.15 -22.39
C ASN A 423 16.91 -3.61 -22.88
N LEU A 424 18.11 -4.21 -22.91
CA LEU A 424 18.27 -5.62 -23.25
C LEU A 424 17.86 -6.53 -22.08
N VAL A 425 18.18 -6.13 -20.85
CA VAL A 425 17.71 -6.78 -19.61
C VAL A 425 16.18 -6.78 -19.57
N GLU A 426 15.54 -5.65 -19.86
CA GLU A 426 14.08 -5.56 -19.95
C GLU A 426 13.50 -6.58 -20.95
N LYS A 427 14.11 -6.71 -22.13
CA LYS A 427 13.69 -7.71 -23.13
C LYS A 427 13.80 -9.14 -22.62
N TRP A 428 14.85 -9.48 -21.87
CA TRP A 428 14.99 -10.81 -21.29
C TRP A 428 13.96 -11.09 -20.20
N VAL A 429 13.64 -10.09 -19.37
CA VAL A 429 12.54 -10.19 -18.39
C VAL A 429 11.22 -10.49 -19.11
N MET A 430 10.92 -9.77 -20.20
CA MET A 430 9.71 -9.99 -21.00
C MET A 430 9.66 -11.37 -21.69
N LEU A 431 10.81 -12.01 -21.90
CA LEU A 431 10.93 -13.36 -22.45
C LEU A 431 10.94 -14.46 -21.36
N GLY A 432 10.87 -14.09 -20.08
CA GLY A 432 10.99 -15.03 -18.96
C GLY A 432 12.40 -15.55 -18.72
N TRP A 433 13.43 -14.89 -19.25
CA TRP A 433 14.84 -15.30 -19.10
C TRP A 433 15.50 -14.61 -17.90
N TYR A 434 14.96 -14.84 -16.70
CA TYR A 434 15.31 -14.10 -15.48
C TYR A 434 16.78 -14.29 -15.06
N SER A 435 17.31 -15.51 -15.09
CA SER A 435 18.74 -15.74 -14.75
C SER A 435 19.68 -15.00 -15.69
N LYS A 436 19.31 -14.87 -16.98
CA LYS A 436 20.08 -14.10 -17.96
C LYS A 436 19.99 -12.60 -17.70
N ALA A 437 18.79 -12.10 -17.39
CA ALA A 437 18.57 -10.73 -16.98
C ALA A 437 19.40 -10.37 -15.74
N TYR A 438 19.37 -11.21 -14.72
CA TYR A 438 20.15 -11.06 -13.49
C TYR A 438 21.65 -11.02 -13.78
N ASN A 439 22.17 -12.00 -14.51
CA ASN A 439 23.60 -12.13 -14.76
C ASN A 439 24.17 -10.97 -15.60
N ASP A 440 23.44 -10.48 -16.61
CA ASP A 440 23.88 -9.32 -17.40
C ASP A 440 23.77 -8.02 -16.60
N LEU A 441 22.69 -7.84 -15.83
CA LEU A 441 22.54 -6.65 -14.99
C LEU A 441 23.65 -6.58 -13.93
N LYS A 442 23.93 -7.70 -13.25
CA LYS A 442 25.01 -7.79 -12.25
C LYS A 442 26.40 -7.70 -12.89
N GLY A 443 26.69 -8.52 -13.90
CA GLY A 443 28.03 -8.66 -14.48
C GLY A 443 28.39 -7.62 -15.54
N HIS A 444 27.44 -6.80 -15.99
CA HIS A 444 27.69 -5.80 -17.03
C HIS A 444 27.11 -4.41 -16.74
N VAL A 445 26.23 -4.22 -15.77
CA VAL A 445 25.74 -2.87 -15.44
C VAL A 445 26.23 -2.47 -14.06
N LEU A 446 25.98 -3.30 -13.04
CA LEU A 446 26.32 -2.97 -11.65
C LEU A 446 27.82 -2.69 -11.46
N ILE A 447 28.69 -3.57 -11.97
CA ILE A 447 30.17 -3.48 -11.88
C ILE A 447 30.81 -2.27 -12.60
N ARG A 448 29.99 -1.40 -13.19
CA ARG A 448 30.43 -0.16 -13.88
C ARG A 448 29.84 1.08 -13.21
N THR A 449 29.20 0.86 -12.07
CA THR A 449 28.45 1.85 -11.31
C THR A 449 28.62 1.63 -9.80
N ASP A 450 29.66 0.93 -9.36
CA ASP A 450 29.81 0.51 -7.97
C ASP A 450 30.98 1.17 -7.23
N GLY A 451 31.96 1.77 -7.91
CA GLY A 451 33.15 2.30 -7.24
C GLY A 451 32.88 3.34 -6.14
N CYS A 452 31.98 4.30 -6.36
CA CYS A 452 31.56 5.29 -5.36
C CYS A 452 30.80 4.69 -4.18
N THR A 453 30.10 3.56 -4.37
CA THR A 453 29.42 2.84 -3.29
C THR A 453 30.40 1.95 -2.52
N ALA A 454 31.30 1.26 -3.22
CA ALA A 454 32.23 0.29 -2.64
C ALA A 454 33.50 0.93 -2.04
N GLY A 455 34.01 1.99 -2.66
CA GLY A 455 35.28 2.63 -2.31
C GLY A 455 35.19 4.14 -2.07
N GLY A 456 33.99 4.74 -2.14
CA GLY A 456 33.76 6.16 -1.88
C GLY A 456 34.16 7.11 -3.02
N ALA A 457 34.73 6.58 -4.12
CA ALA A 457 35.07 7.33 -5.33
C ALA A 457 34.93 6.43 -6.56
N ALA A 458 34.64 7.02 -7.72
CA ALA A 458 34.56 6.27 -8.97
C ALA A 458 35.92 5.64 -9.28
N ASP A 459 35.91 4.36 -9.66
CA ASP A 459 37.11 3.63 -10.01
C ASP A 459 37.42 3.70 -11.52
N ARG A 460 38.41 2.91 -11.96
CA ARG A 460 38.85 2.93 -13.36
C ARG A 460 37.87 2.24 -14.32
N ASP A 461 37.13 1.26 -13.83
CA ASP A 461 36.21 0.43 -14.63
C ASP A 461 34.79 1.02 -14.65
N ASP A 462 34.52 1.97 -13.77
CA ASP A 462 33.32 2.77 -13.73
C ASP A 462 33.10 3.62 -14.99
N TRP A 463 31.85 3.61 -15.45
CA TRP A 463 31.43 4.37 -16.62
C TRP A 463 30.80 5.72 -16.23
N VAL A 464 30.44 5.86 -14.97
CA VAL A 464 29.82 7.03 -14.36
C VAL A 464 30.84 7.69 -13.45
N ALA A 465 31.15 8.95 -13.73
CA ALA A 465 32.16 9.73 -13.01
C ALA A 465 31.58 10.56 -11.86
N ASP A 466 30.30 10.93 -11.95
CA ASP A 466 29.61 11.65 -10.89
C ASP A 466 29.15 10.68 -9.80
N CYS A 467 29.70 10.81 -8.59
CA CYS A 467 29.48 9.81 -7.55
C CYS A 467 28.05 9.76 -7.02
N GLU A 468 27.34 10.90 -6.97
CA GLU A 468 25.97 10.91 -6.49
C GLU A 468 25.03 10.24 -7.50
N PHE A 469 25.20 10.55 -8.79
CA PHE A 469 24.50 9.85 -9.85
C PHE A 469 24.87 8.36 -9.91
N GLN A 470 26.14 8.01 -9.67
CA GLN A 470 26.58 6.62 -9.64
C GLN A 470 25.88 5.82 -8.54
N LYS A 471 25.84 6.34 -7.30
CA LYS A 471 25.13 5.72 -6.18
C LYS A 471 23.64 5.56 -6.47
N GLN A 472 23.02 6.58 -7.08
CA GLN A 472 21.62 6.49 -7.49
C GLN A 472 21.37 5.32 -8.45
N LEU A 473 22.23 5.16 -9.47
CA LEU A 473 22.12 4.04 -10.41
C LEU A 473 22.40 2.70 -9.70
N TYR A 474 23.44 2.63 -8.87
CA TYR A 474 23.78 1.43 -8.11
C TYR A 474 22.58 0.88 -7.34
N TRP A 475 21.93 1.72 -6.52
CA TRP A 475 20.79 1.30 -5.72
C TRP A 475 19.55 0.97 -6.56
N SER A 476 19.33 1.71 -7.66
CA SER A 476 18.26 1.38 -8.61
C SER A 476 18.48 0.02 -9.29
N ILE A 477 19.74 -0.33 -9.58
CA ILE A 477 20.11 -1.63 -10.16
C ILE A 477 19.98 -2.74 -9.11
N ASN A 478 20.48 -2.50 -7.88
CA ASN A 478 20.35 -3.44 -6.77
C ASN A 478 18.88 -3.80 -6.52
N GLU A 479 18.00 -2.80 -6.57
CA GLU A 479 16.57 -3.02 -6.41
C GLU A 479 16.00 -4.00 -7.45
N VAL A 480 16.38 -3.85 -8.72
CA VAL A 480 15.97 -4.77 -9.77
C VAL A 480 16.57 -6.17 -9.57
N LEU A 481 17.81 -6.27 -9.07
CA LEU A 481 18.46 -7.56 -8.80
C LEU A 481 17.74 -8.33 -7.69
N VAL A 482 17.34 -7.67 -6.60
CA VAL A 482 16.56 -8.31 -5.51
C VAL A 482 15.21 -8.79 -6.05
N LEU A 483 14.52 -7.98 -6.85
CA LEU A 483 13.24 -8.39 -7.44
C LEU A 483 13.37 -9.53 -8.45
N LEU A 484 14.46 -9.58 -9.22
CA LEU A 484 14.76 -10.69 -10.12
C LEU A 484 15.00 -12.00 -9.36
N ASP A 485 15.59 -11.94 -8.17
CA ASP A 485 15.85 -13.12 -7.33
C ASP A 485 14.55 -13.77 -6.84
N ILE A 486 13.45 -13.00 -6.72
CA ILE A 486 12.13 -13.52 -6.35
C ILE A 486 11.52 -14.43 -7.44
N VAL A 487 11.87 -14.21 -8.72
CA VAL A 487 11.33 -14.96 -9.88
C VAL A 487 12.32 -15.92 -10.54
N ASN A 488 13.57 -15.89 -10.10
CA ASN A 488 14.63 -16.78 -10.59
C ASN A 488 14.53 -18.14 -9.88
#